data_AF-A0A917XVB9-F1
#
_entry.id   AF-A0A917XVB9-F1
#
_cell.length_a   1.000
_cell.length_b   1.000
_cell.length_c   1.000
_cell.angle_alpha   90.00
_cell.angle_beta   90.00
_cell.angle_gamma   90.00
#
_symmetry.space_group_name_H-M   'P 1'
#
loop_
_entity.id
_entity.type
_entity.pdbx_description
1 polymer ?
#
loop_
_entity_poly.entity_id
_entity_poly.type
_entity_poly.pdbx_seq_one_letter_code
_entity_poly.pdbx_strand_id
1 'polypeptide(L)'
;MKRRRLYIHLPVVFLLILCFVSFDVNTVSGKTAKEEIMIERYPDEAIYQLENMKPGDIAYRTLTIKNNNKRDLFYTMELNNVGDPALYNELLLRIMYLDEVVFYGKLKDYEGVVDRPLTAQTEEIIKFDLKFPEELGNEYQGLTAAFRFEFTARTADDESLISTITKGEGDSLSNPGKGIGSVLPKTATYIFTYLFIGFLLLIIGALISYLNERKRRLEA
;
A
#
# COMPACT_ATOMS: atom_id res chain seq x y z
N MET A 1 37.63 -47.54 30.78
CA MET A 1 37.46 -46.94 29.44
C MET A 1 36.20 -46.08 29.23
N LYS A 2 35.08 -46.22 29.98
CA LYS A 2 33.84 -45.43 29.75
C LYS A 2 33.93 -43.92 30.04
N ARG A 3 34.80 -43.48 30.97
CA ARG A 3 34.91 -42.06 31.37
C ARG A 3 35.52 -41.15 30.31
N ARG A 4 36.37 -41.68 29.41
CA ARG A 4 37.06 -40.87 28.38
C ARG A 4 36.13 -40.39 27.25
N ARG A 5 35.07 -41.14 26.93
CA ARG A 5 34.04 -40.72 25.95
C ARG A 5 33.15 -39.59 26.46
N LEU A 6 32.94 -39.50 27.78
CA LEU A 6 32.11 -38.46 28.40
C LEU A 6 32.73 -37.05 28.25
N TYR A 7 34.06 -36.93 28.35
CA TYR A 7 34.77 -35.66 28.19
C TYR A 7 34.77 -35.11 26.76
N ILE A 8 34.42 -35.94 25.76
CA ILE A 8 34.38 -35.54 24.35
C ILE A 8 33.05 -34.87 24.01
N HIS A 9 31.96 -35.33 24.62
CA HIS A 9 30.63 -34.77 24.41
C HIS A 9 30.37 -33.54 25.27
N LEU A 10 31.05 -33.40 26.41
CA LEU A 10 30.94 -32.24 27.31
C LEU A 10 31.16 -30.88 26.62
N PRO A 11 32.23 -30.66 25.82
CA PRO A 11 32.42 -29.37 25.12
C PRO A 11 31.43 -29.16 23.98
N VAL A 12 30.94 -30.23 23.33
CA VAL A 12 29.95 -30.13 22.23
C VAL A 12 28.58 -29.74 22.77
N VAL A 13 28.18 -30.32 23.90
CA VAL A 13 26.94 -29.96 24.60
C VAL A 13 27.04 -28.54 25.14
N PHE A 14 28.19 -28.15 25.68
CA PHE A 14 28.43 -26.77 26.12
C PHE A 14 28.36 -25.77 24.96
N LEU A 15 28.92 -26.09 23.79
CA LEU A 15 28.82 -25.26 22.58
C LEU A 15 27.39 -25.16 22.04
N LEU A 16 26.61 -26.25 22.09
CA LEU A 16 25.19 -26.25 21.70
C LEU A 16 24.34 -25.39 22.64
N ILE A 17 24.60 -25.46 23.95
CA ILE A 17 23.94 -24.61 24.95
C ILE A 17 24.36 -23.14 24.77
N LEU A 18 25.64 -22.86 24.49
CA LEU A 18 26.11 -21.51 24.21
C LEU A 18 25.49 -20.94 22.92
N CYS A 19 25.28 -21.78 21.91
CA CYS A 19 24.56 -21.41 20.68
C CYS A 19 23.08 -21.11 20.93
N PHE A 20 22.44 -21.81 21.88
CA PHE A 20 21.08 -21.53 22.33
C PHE A 20 20.98 -20.26 23.18
N VAL A 21 22.00 -19.93 23.97
CA VAL A 21 22.03 -18.71 24.80
C VAL A 21 22.45 -17.47 23.99
N SER A 22 23.22 -17.65 22.90
CA SER A 22 23.52 -16.59 21.92
C SER A 22 22.41 -16.39 20.88
N PHE A 23 21.32 -17.17 20.94
CA PHE A 23 20.02 -16.66 20.49
C PHE A 23 19.58 -15.59 21.50
N ASP A 24 20.28 -14.46 21.46
CA ASP A 24 19.64 -13.19 21.74
C ASP A 24 18.40 -13.19 20.86
N VAL A 25 17.25 -13.36 21.50
CA VAL A 25 16.01 -12.73 21.05
C VAL A 25 16.40 -11.27 20.94
N ASN A 26 16.96 -10.92 19.78
CA ASN A 26 16.90 -9.59 19.27
C ASN A 26 15.41 -9.32 19.31
N THR A 27 14.97 -8.69 20.40
CA THR A 27 13.82 -7.83 20.41
C THR A 27 13.92 -7.16 19.07
N VAL A 28 13.02 -7.53 18.16
CA VAL A 28 12.82 -6.81 16.94
C VAL A 28 12.55 -5.42 17.47
N SER A 29 13.60 -4.59 17.49
CA SER A 29 13.45 -3.17 17.55
C SER A 29 12.68 -2.96 16.27
N GLY A 30 11.37 -2.88 16.45
CA GLY A 30 10.45 -2.54 15.39
C GLY A 30 10.94 -1.20 14.92
N LYS A 31 11.83 -1.19 13.93
CA LYS A 31 11.55 -0.37 12.78
C LYS A 31 10.17 -0.83 12.38
N THR A 32 9.17 -0.14 12.93
CA THR A 32 7.83 -0.07 12.40
C THR A 32 8.08 0.07 10.91
N ALA A 33 7.91 -1.02 10.17
CA ALA A 33 7.71 -0.90 8.75
C ALA A 33 6.58 0.13 8.71
N LYS A 34 6.86 1.35 8.21
CA LYS A 34 5.83 2.36 8.02
C LYS A 34 4.73 1.61 7.26
N GLU A 35 3.68 1.26 7.99
CA GLU A 35 2.56 0.49 7.48
C GLU A 35 2.06 1.35 6.34
N GLU A 36 2.18 0.86 5.11
CA GLU A 36 1.72 1.62 3.95
C GLU A 36 0.22 1.83 4.14
N ILE A 37 -0.15 3.07 4.47
CA ILE A 37 -1.54 3.46 4.67
C ILE A 37 -2.21 3.33 3.31
N MET A 38 -3.07 2.32 3.17
CA MET A 38 -3.79 2.07 1.93
C MET A 38 -5.29 2.19 2.17
N ILE A 39 -5.96 2.94 1.29
CA ILE A 39 -7.41 3.02 1.22
C ILE A 39 -7.84 2.24 -0.03
N GLU A 40 -8.76 1.30 0.16
CA GLU A 40 -9.37 0.57 -0.96
C GLU A 40 -10.62 1.29 -1.46
N ARG A 41 -10.84 1.23 -2.77
CA ARG A 41 -11.94 1.94 -3.44
C ARG A 41 -12.62 1.06 -4.47
N TYR A 42 -13.93 1.21 -4.57
CA TYR A 42 -14.74 0.48 -5.54
C TYR A 42 -15.78 1.41 -6.19
N PRO A 43 -15.79 1.54 -7.54
CA PRO A 43 -14.84 0.95 -8.50
C PRO A 43 -13.41 1.52 -8.35
N ASP A 44 -12.40 0.77 -8.84
CA ASP A 44 -10.98 1.17 -8.75
C ASP A 44 -10.65 2.31 -9.74
N GLU A 45 -11.44 2.42 -10.81
CA GLU A 45 -11.35 3.51 -11.78
C GLU A 45 -11.89 4.81 -11.18
N ALA A 46 -10.96 5.73 -10.91
CA ALA A 46 -11.28 7.06 -10.39
C ALA A 46 -11.60 8.08 -11.50
N ILE A 47 -11.52 7.68 -12.77
CA ILE A 47 -11.78 8.54 -13.93
C ILE A 47 -13.27 8.45 -14.27
N TYR A 48 -13.92 9.60 -14.38
CA TYR A 48 -15.30 9.75 -14.77
C TYR A 48 -15.34 10.39 -16.14
N GLN A 49 -15.77 9.61 -17.14
CA GLN A 49 -15.99 10.08 -18.50
C GLN A 49 -17.50 10.21 -18.72
N LEU A 50 -17.93 11.44 -19.00
CA LEU A 50 -19.32 11.78 -19.28
C LEU A 50 -19.45 12.05 -20.78
N GLU A 51 -20.14 11.16 -21.47
CA GLU A 51 -20.38 11.25 -22.91
C GLU A 51 -21.87 11.41 -23.20
N ASN A 52 -22.18 12.15 -24.25
CA ASN A 52 -23.53 12.29 -24.79
C ASN A 52 -24.60 12.76 -23.79
N MET A 53 -24.20 13.45 -22.72
CA MET A 53 -25.14 14.10 -21.80
C MET A 53 -25.86 15.25 -22.52
N LYS A 54 -27.13 15.43 -22.21
CA LYS A 54 -27.98 16.51 -22.72
C LYS A 54 -28.41 17.43 -21.58
N PRO A 55 -28.64 18.72 -21.83
CA PRO A 55 -29.07 19.65 -20.78
C PRO A 55 -30.28 19.09 -20.01
N GLY A 56 -30.17 19.04 -18.69
CA GLY A 56 -31.14 18.40 -17.78
C GLY A 56 -30.79 16.98 -17.33
N ASP A 57 -29.88 16.28 -18.00
CA ASP A 57 -29.47 14.94 -17.62
C ASP A 57 -28.71 14.93 -16.29
N ILE A 58 -28.85 13.82 -15.56
CA ILE A 58 -28.12 13.55 -14.31
C ILE A 58 -27.41 12.21 -14.43
N ALA A 59 -26.11 12.21 -14.16
CA ALA A 59 -25.31 11.00 -14.04
C ALA A 59 -25.06 10.68 -12.56
N TYR A 60 -25.54 9.51 -12.13
CA TYR A 60 -25.35 9.00 -10.77
C TYR A 60 -24.10 8.12 -10.70
N ARG A 61 -23.29 8.32 -9.66
CA ARG A 61 -22.11 7.50 -9.38
C ARG A 61 -22.00 7.22 -7.88
N THR A 62 -21.38 6.10 -7.56
CA THR A 62 -21.21 5.66 -6.19
C THR A 62 -19.81 5.10 -6.03
N LEU A 63 -19.14 5.53 -4.97
CA LEU A 63 -17.81 5.09 -4.59
C LEU A 63 -17.87 4.52 -3.18
N THR A 64 -17.40 3.29 -3.02
CA THR A 64 -17.18 2.71 -1.69
C THR A 64 -15.72 2.90 -1.32
N ILE A 65 -15.46 3.51 -0.17
CA ILE A 65 -14.13 3.70 0.39
C ILE A 65 -13.99 2.79 1.61
N LYS A 66 -12.91 2.00 1.69
CA LYS A 66 -12.68 1.06 2.80
C LYS A 66 -11.35 1.33 3.47
N ASN A 67 -11.36 1.28 4.80
CA ASN A 67 -10.15 1.28 5.61
C ASN A 67 -9.89 -0.13 6.15
N ASN A 68 -9.02 -0.85 5.45
CA ASN A 68 -8.57 -2.19 5.87
C ASN A 68 -7.41 -2.15 6.88
N ASN A 69 -7.01 -0.96 7.34
CA ASN A 69 -5.96 -0.79 8.34
C ASN A 69 -6.53 -1.01 9.75
N LYS A 70 -5.63 -1.26 10.71
CA LYS A 70 -6.00 -1.46 12.12
C LYS A 70 -6.22 -0.16 12.88
N ARG A 71 -6.05 0.98 12.21
CA ARG A 71 -6.08 2.33 12.79
C ARG A 71 -7.04 3.20 12.00
N ASP A 72 -7.57 4.20 12.69
CA ASP A 72 -8.43 5.21 12.08
C ASP A 72 -7.61 6.08 11.13
N LEU A 73 -8.23 6.42 10.02
CA LEU A 73 -7.63 7.26 8.98
C LEU A 73 -8.43 8.53 8.82
N PHE A 74 -7.77 9.53 8.26
CA PHE A 74 -8.40 10.68 7.66
C PHE A 74 -8.10 10.65 6.17
N TYR A 75 -9.07 11.01 5.35
CA TYR A 75 -8.85 11.16 3.92
C TYR A 75 -9.36 12.49 3.40
N THR A 76 -8.64 13.04 2.43
CA THR A 76 -9.10 14.16 1.61
C THR A 76 -9.46 13.65 0.22
N MET A 77 -10.32 14.41 -0.45
CA MET A 77 -10.73 14.14 -1.82
C MET A 77 -10.57 15.41 -2.63
N GLU A 78 -9.79 15.32 -3.69
CA GLU A 78 -9.54 16.40 -4.66
C GLU A 78 -10.08 15.99 -6.02
N LEU A 79 -10.36 16.98 -6.86
CA LEU A 79 -10.90 16.78 -8.20
C LEU A 79 -9.90 17.33 -9.21
N ASN A 80 -9.53 16.51 -10.19
CA ASN A 80 -8.60 16.89 -11.23
C ASN A 80 -9.27 16.75 -12.60
N ASN A 81 -9.28 17.82 -13.40
CA ASN A 81 -9.79 17.77 -14.76
C ASN A 81 -8.74 17.11 -15.67
N VAL A 82 -9.11 16.03 -16.36
CA VAL A 82 -8.25 15.30 -17.29
C VAL A 82 -8.73 15.39 -18.74
N GLY A 83 -9.80 16.12 -19.00
CA GLY A 83 -10.42 16.30 -20.31
C GLY A 83 -10.62 17.77 -20.69
N ASP A 84 -11.58 17.99 -21.61
CA ASP A 84 -11.89 19.33 -22.08
C ASP A 84 -12.57 20.18 -20.97
N PRO A 85 -12.05 21.37 -20.65
CA PRO A 85 -12.60 22.21 -19.58
C PRO A 85 -13.99 22.79 -19.91
N ALA A 86 -14.41 22.84 -21.17
CA ALA A 86 -15.64 23.53 -21.59
C ALA A 86 -16.88 22.98 -20.90
N LEU A 87 -17.08 21.67 -20.91
CA LEU A 87 -18.20 21.03 -20.23
C LEU A 87 -17.90 20.84 -18.73
N TYR A 88 -16.66 20.49 -18.37
CA TYR A 88 -16.24 20.33 -16.96
C TYR A 88 -16.58 21.55 -16.11
N ASN A 89 -16.30 22.76 -16.60
CA ASN A 89 -16.50 24.00 -15.87
C ASN A 89 -17.97 24.33 -15.56
N GLU A 90 -18.90 23.73 -16.29
CA GLU A 90 -20.33 24.06 -16.21
C GLU A 90 -21.17 22.97 -15.53
N LEU A 91 -20.65 21.74 -15.42
CA LEU A 91 -21.34 20.66 -14.74
C LEU A 91 -21.50 20.93 -13.24
N LEU A 92 -22.68 20.62 -12.72
CA LEU A 92 -23.00 20.69 -11.30
C LEU A 92 -22.70 19.36 -10.63
N LEU A 93 -21.92 19.42 -9.55
CA LEU A 93 -21.58 18.29 -8.70
C LEU A 93 -22.34 18.39 -7.37
N ARG A 94 -23.05 17.32 -7.04
CA ARG A 94 -23.58 17.07 -5.70
C ARG A 94 -22.86 15.88 -5.09
N ILE A 95 -22.25 16.06 -3.91
CA ILE A 95 -21.62 14.98 -3.14
C ILE A 95 -22.50 14.70 -1.93
N MET A 96 -22.87 13.43 -1.75
CA MET A 96 -23.63 12.97 -0.59
C MET A 96 -22.86 11.90 0.18
N TYR A 97 -22.93 12.01 1.50
CA TYR A 97 -22.30 11.11 2.46
C TYR A 97 -23.29 10.80 3.57
N LEU A 98 -23.53 9.51 3.87
CA LEU A 98 -24.59 9.11 4.81
C LEU A 98 -25.93 9.83 4.55
N ASP A 99 -26.23 10.04 3.26
CA ASP A 99 -27.39 10.77 2.75
C ASP A 99 -27.47 12.27 3.10
N GLU A 100 -26.39 12.85 3.65
CA GLU A 100 -26.23 14.30 3.83
C GLU A 100 -25.47 14.91 2.64
N VAL A 101 -25.93 16.07 2.17
CA VAL A 101 -25.26 16.82 1.10
C VAL A 101 -24.07 17.57 1.68
N VAL A 102 -22.86 17.17 1.29
CA VAL A 102 -21.60 17.75 1.81
C VAL A 102 -21.01 18.78 0.87
N PHE A 103 -21.43 18.76 -0.40
CA PHE A 103 -21.07 19.74 -1.41
C PHE A 103 -22.15 19.82 -2.50
N TYR A 104 -22.42 21.04 -2.97
CA TYR A 104 -23.28 21.31 -4.10
C TYR A 104 -22.79 22.58 -4.83
N GLY A 105 -22.31 22.43 -6.06
CA GLY A 105 -21.73 23.54 -6.82
C GLY A 105 -21.23 23.09 -8.19
N LYS A 106 -20.54 23.96 -8.95
CA LYS A 106 -19.90 23.55 -10.20
C LYS A 106 -18.64 22.73 -9.93
N LEU A 107 -18.26 21.82 -10.82
CA LEU A 107 -17.03 21.04 -10.68
C LEU A 107 -15.78 21.92 -10.52
N LYS A 108 -15.70 23.02 -11.29
CA LYS A 108 -14.57 23.97 -11.20
C LYS A 108 -14.45 24.71 -9.86
N ASP A 109 -15.55 24.79 -9.11
CA ASP A 109 -15.62 25.51 -7.84
C ASP A 109 -15.37 24.55 -6.66
N TYR A 110 -15.12 23.27 -6.94
CA TYR A 110 -14.77 22.30 -5.90
C TYR A 110 -13.30 22.43 -5.52
N GLU A 111 -13.05 22.94 -4.32
CA GLU A 111 -11.70 23.15 -3.78
C GLU A 111 -11.21 21.99 -2.89
N GLY A 112 -11.94 20.87 -2.88
CA GLY A 112 -11.66 19.73 -1.99
C GLY A 112 -12.55 19.69 -0.75
N VAL A 113 -12.62 18.52 -0.12
CA VAL A 113 -13.28 18.36 1.20
C VAL A 113 -12.22 18.28 2.29
N VAL A 114 -12.47 19.01 3.39
CA VAL A 114 -11.69 18.95 4.64
C VAL A 114 -11.66 17.51 5.16
N ASP A 115 -10.52 17.11 5.71
CA ASP A 115 -10.23 15.77 6.24
C ASP A 115 -11.44 15.03 6.83
N ARG A 116 -11.78 13.89 6.22
CA ARG A 116 -12.88 13.05 6.66
C ARG A 116 -12.37 11.85 7.46
N PRO A 117 -12.90 11.61 8.67
CA PRO A 117 -12.54 10.43 9.43
C PRO A 117 -13.08 9.16 8.75
N LEU A 118 -12.30 8.08 8.81
CA LEU A 118 -12.65 6.76 8.33
C LEU A 118 -12.15 5.74 9.35
N THR A 119 -13.08 5.12 10.07
CA THR A 119 -12.77 4.24 11.21
C THR A 119 -12.02 2.98 10.73
N ALA A 120 -11.18 2.41 11.60
CA ALA A 120 -10.49 1.16 11.32
C ALA A 120 -11.48 0.03 10.99
N GLN A 121 -11.18 -0.75 9.94
CA GLN A 121 -12.00 -1.89 9.50
C GLN A 121 -13.44 -1.53 9.09
N THR A 122 -13.69 -0.27 8.71
CA THR A 122 -15.00 0.17 8.21
C THR A 122 -14.96 0.56 6.74
N GLU A 123 -16.15 0.64 6.16
CA GLU A 123 -16.37 1.14 4.82
C GLU A 123 -17.44 2.22 4.81
N GLU A 124 -17.33 3.11 3.83
CA GLU A 124 -18.22 4.25 3.67
C GLU A 124 -18.60 4.42 2.20
N ILE A 125 -19.83 4.85 1.96
CA ILE A 125 -20.38 5.02 0.61
C ILE A 125 -20.54 6.51 0.35
N ILE A 126 -19.88 6.98 -0.71
CA ILE A 126 -20.02 8.34 -1.23
C ILE A 126 -20.84 8.27 -2.51
N LYS A 127 -21.87 9.09 -2.61
CA LYS A 127 -22.71 9.21 -3.82
C LYS A 127 -22.41 10.55 -4.49
N PHE A 128 -22.24 10.51 -5.80
CA PHE A 128 -22.00 11.67 -6.64
C PHE A 128 -23.12 11.79 -7.65
N ASP A 129 -23.74 12.96 -7.72
CA ASP A 129 -24.68 13.29 -8.76
C ASP A 129 -24.11 14.42 -9.59
N LEU A 130 -23.97 14.16 -10.89
CA LEU A 130 -23.45 15.10 -11.86
C LEU A 130 -24.61 15.55 -12.72
N LYS A 131 -25.09 16.77 -12.50
CA LYS A 131 -26.17 17.35 -13.29
C LYS A 131 -25.58 18.22 -14.39
N PHE A 132 -26.08 18.02 -15.60
CA PHE A 132 -25.85 18.95 -16.70
C PHE A 132 -26.94 20.03 -16.66
N PRO A 133 -26.61 21.30 -16.36
CA PRO A 133 -27.62 22.33 -16.20
C PRO A 133 -28.51 22.51 -17.43
N GLU A 134 -29.80 22.74 -17.20
CA GLU A 134 -30.80 22.95 -18.26
C GLU A 134 -30.63 24.30 -18.97
N GLU A 135 -29.96 25.25 -18.31
CA GLU A 135 -29.65 26.59 -18.84
C GLU A 135 -28.55 26.57 -19.90
N LEU A 136 -27.80 25.48 -20.02
CA LEU A 136 -26.76 25.32 -21.04
C LEU A 136 -27.43 24.95 -22.36
N GLY A 137 -27.12 25.70 -23.42
CA GLY A 137 -27.71 25.46 -24.72
C GLY A 137 -27.10 24.26 -25.44
N ASN A 138 -27.61 24.00 -26.65
CA ASN A 138 -27.17 22.89 -27.49
C ASN A 138 -25.70 23.02 -27.95
N GLU A 139 -25.06 24.17 -27.75
CA GLU A 139 -23.63 24.38 -28.02
C GLU A 139 -22.71 23.51 -27.15
N TYR A 140 -23.21 23.03 -26.00
CA TYR A 140 -22.50 22.09 -25.14
C TYR A 140 -22.87 20.63 -25.43
N GLN A 141 -23.84 20.38 -26.31
CA GLN A 141 -24.29 19.03 -26.64
C GLN A 141 -23.24 18.30 -27.48
N GLY A 142 -22.90 17.07 -27.08
CA GLY A 142 -21.87 16.25 -27.74
C GLY A 142 -20.45 16.54 -27.27
N LEU A 143 -20.26 17.51 -26.37
CA LEU A 143 -19.01 17.65 -25.64
C LEU A 143 -18.87 16.53 -24.60
N THR A 144 -17.61 16.21 -24.30
CA THR A 144 -17.25 15.20 -23.30
C THR A 144 -16.54 15.89 -22.15
N ALA A 145 -16.88 15.51 -20.92
CA ALA A 145 -16.11 15.88 -19.74
C ALA A 145 -15.43 14.65 -19.17
N ALA A 146 -14.15 14.79 -18.82
CA ALA A 146 -13.39 13.74 -18.16
C ALA A 146 -12.64 14.31 -16.95
N PHE A 147 -12.87 13.74 -15.78
CA PHE A 147 -12.21 14.19 -14.55
C PHE A 147 -11.93 13.01 -13.63
N ARG A 148 -11.06 13.21 -12.65
CA ARG A 148 -10.64 12.19 -11.69
C ARG A 148 -10.78 12.67 -10.27
N PHE A 149 -11.26 11.81 -9.38
CA PHE A 149 -11.12 12.03 -7.93
C PHE A 149 -9.80 11.47 -7.42
N GLU A 150 -9.00 12.32 -6.80
CA GLU A 150 -7.75 11.96 -6.14
C GLU A 150 -7.98 11.90 -4.63
N PHE A 151 -7.52 10.82 -3.99
CA PHE A 151 -7.72 10.58 -2.57
C PHE A 151 -6.38 10.50 -1.88
N THR A 152 -6.23 11.24 -0.78
CA THR A 152 -5.02 11.20 0.06
C THR A 152 -5.42 10.73 1.45
N ALA A 153 -4.74 9.73 1.97
CA ALA A 153 -4.98 9.16 3.29
C ALA A 153 -3.88 9.56 4.28
N ARG A 154 -4.25 9.86 5.53
CA ARG A 154 -3.32 10.15 6.62
C ARG A 154 -3.82 9.55 7.94
N THR A 155 -2.94 9.40 8.92
CA THR A 155 -3.34 9.00 10.29
C THR A 155 -3.37 10.23 11.19
N ALA A 156 -4.02 10.13 12.36
CA ALA A 156 -4.02 11.20 13.37
C ALA A 156 -2.61 11.53 13.87
N ASP A 157 -1.71 10.52 13.89
CA ASP A 157 -0.41 10.59 14.54
C ASP A 157 0.75 10.93 13.59
N ASP A 158 0.50 10.99 12.27
CA ASP A 158 1.55 11.17 11.25
C ASP A 158 1.09 12.25 10.23
N GLU A 159 1.66 13.46 10.33
CA GLU A 159 1.47 14.53 9.33
C GLU A 159 2.22 14.25 8.02
N SER A 160 2.96 13.15 7.93
CA SER A 160 3.77 12.79 6.78
C SER A 160 3.43 11.37 6.32
N LEU A 161 2.55 11.24 5.32
CA LEU A 161 2.60 10.22 4.27
C LEU A 161 1.49 10.50 3.22
N ILE A 162 1.88 10.99 2.04
CA ILE A 162 1.00 11.25 0.89
C ILE A 162 0.90 9.95 0.07
N SER A 163 -0.29 9.35 -0.02
CA SER A 163 -0.60 8.33 -1.03
C SER A 163 -1.46 8.95 -2.13
N THR A 164 -0.85 9.56 -3.15
CA THR A 164 -1.58 9.90 -4.39
C THR A 164 -1.78 8.62 -5.18
N ILE A 165 -2.92 7.94 -4.99
CA ILE A 165 -3.22 6.69 -5.72
C ILE A 165 -3.85 7.02 -7.06
N THR A 166 -3.00 7.20 -8.07
CA THR A 166 -3.40 7.15 -9.48
C THR A 166 -3.03 5.78 -10.04
N LYS A 167 -3.95 4.81 -9.95
CA LYS A 167 -3.85 3.58 -10.71
C LYS A 167 -4.79 3.67 -11.91
N GLY A 168 -4.21 4.04 -13.04
CA GLY A 168 -4.81 4.16 -14.36
C GLY A 168 -3.65 4.45 -15.32
N GLU A 169 -3.32 3.47 -16.13
CA GLU A 169 -2.11 3.35 -16.95
C GLU A 169 -2.03 4.38 -18.11
N GLY A 170 -0.82 4.92 -18.38
CA GLY A 170 -0.41 5.74 -19.55
C GLY A 170 -0.65 7.25 -19.40
N ASP A 171 0.27 8.20 -19.65
CA ASP A 171 1.50 8.22 -20.43
C ASP A 171 2.46 9.30 -19.86
N SER A 172 3.75 9.08 -20.10
CA SER A 172 4.91 9.80 -19.58
C SER A 172 5.13 11.12 -20.32
N LEU A 173 5.60 12.17 -19.63
CA LEU A 173 6.83 12.85 -20.08
C LEU A 173 7.42 13.83 -19.04
N SER A 174 8.55 13.44 -18.46
CA SER A 174 9.73 14.33 -18.38
C SER A 174 10.99 13.51 -18.04
N ASN A 175 11.42 12.77 -19.08
CA ASN A 175 12.81 12.46 -19.44
C ASN A 175 13.67 11.50 -18.57
N PRO A 176 14.66 10.82 -19.20
CA PRO A 176 14.67 9.36 -19.26
C PRO A 176 16.04 8.84 -18.81
N GLY A 177 16.14 8.38 -17.57
CA GLY A 177 17.47 8.02 -17.06
C GLY A 177 17.48 7.35 -15.70
N LYS A 178 16.46 6.58 -15.34
CA LYS A 178 16.54 5.69 -14.18
C LYS A 178 15.54 4.56 -14.36
N GLY A 179 16.06 3.36 -14.60
CA GLY A 179 15.25 2.16 -14.81
C GLY A 179 14.20 2.00 -13.73
N ILE A 180 12.94 1.87 -14.17
CA ILE A 180 11.77 1.64 -13.34
C ILE A 180 11.90 0.24 -12.77
N GLY A 181 12.45 0.16 -11.56
CA GLY A 181 12.41 -1.05 -10.76
C GLY A 181 10.98 -1.29 -10.34
N SER A 182 10.34 -2.29 -10.94
CA SER A 182 9.20 -2.97 -10.34
C SER A 182 9.49 -3.16 -8.85
N VAL A 183 8.66 -2.57 -7.98
CA VAL A 183 8.75 -2.81 -6.54
C VAL A 183 8.21 -4.22 -6.31
N LEU A 184 9.08 -5.19 -6.53
CA LEU A 184 8.81 -6.60 -6.28
C LEU A 184 8.71 -6.81 -4.77
N PRO A 185 7.86 -7.75 -4.29
CA PRO A 185 7.89 -8.17 -2.90
C PRO A 185 9.31 -8.62 -2.54
N LYS A 186 9.85 -8.11 -1.42
CA LYS A 186 11.21 -8.42 -0.95
C LYS A 186 11.30 -9.86 -0.43
N THR A 187 11.33 -10.83 -1.35
CA THR A 187 11.48 -12.26 -1.03
C THR A 187 12.94 -12.65 -0.76
N ALA A 188 13.90 -11.78 -1.07
CA ALA A 188 15.33 -12.06 -0.91
C ALA A 188 15.92 -11.62 0.45
N THR A 189 15.17 -10.96 1.33
CA THR A 189 15.72 -10.38 2.57
C THR A 189 16.33 -11.41 3.51
N TYR A 190 15.81 -12.66 3.51
CA TYR A 190 16.25 -13.69 4.46
C TYR A 190 16.97 -14.88 3.80
N ILE A 191 17.12 -14.89 2.47
CA ILE A 191 17.68 -16.07 1.77
C ILE A 191 19.17 -16.29 2.10
N PHE A 192 19.92 -15.19 2.23
CA PHE A 192 21.33 -15.24 2.65
C PHE A 192 21.48 -15.65 4.11
N THR A 193 20.53 -15.30 4.97
CA THR A 193 20.52 -15.71 6.39
C THR A 193 20.36 -17.22 6.52
N TYR A 194 19.40 -17.83 5.81
CA TYR A 194 19.21 -19.28 5.84
C TYR A 194 20.37 -20.05 5.20
N LEU A 195 20.95 -19.52 4.11
CA LEU A 195 22.13 -20.12 3.47
C LEU A 195 23.34 -20.08 4.40
N PHE A 196 23.55 -18.96 5.11
CA PHE A 196 24.64 -18.82 6.08
C PHE A 196 24.49 -19.80 7.26
N ILE A 197 23.28 -19.98 7.79
CA ILE A 197 22.99 -20.96 8.85
C ILE A 197 23.27 -22.39 8.35
N GLY A 198 22.85 -22.74 7.13
CA GLY A 198 23.13 -24.05 6.53
C GLY A 198 24.62 -24.31 6.33
N PHE A 199 25.38 -23.30 5.88
CA PHE A 199 26.82 -23.39 5.73
C PHE A 199 27.54 -23.59 7.07
N LEU A 200 27.09 -22.89 8.12
CA LEU A 200 27.64 -23.03 9.47
C LEU A 200 27.43 -24.45 10.01
N LEU A 201 26.24 -25.03 9.79
CA LEU A 201 25.95 -26.43 10.16
C LEU A 201 26.85 -27.43 9.43
N LEU A 202 27.13 -27.21 8.14
CA LEU A 202 28.03 -28.08 7.37
C LEU A 202 29.47 -28.06 7.91
N ILE A 203 30.00 -26.89 8.25
CA ILE A 203 31.35 -26.76 8.82
C ILE A 203 31.43 -27.47 10.17
N ILE A 204 30.43 -27.28 11.04
CA ILE A 204 30.38 -27.94 12.35
C ILE A 204 30.33 -29.46 12.18
N GLY A 205 29.49 -29.96 11.26
CA GLY A 205 29.40 -31.39 10.95
C GLY A 205 30.71 -31.97 10.43
N ALA A 206 31.37 -31.27 9.51
CA ALA A 206 32.67 -31.68 8.97
C ALA A 206 33.76 -31.72 10.05
N LEU A 207 33.78 -30.73 10.95
CA LEU A 207 34.74 -30.65 12.05
C LEU A 207 34.54 -31.80 13.04
N ILE A 208 33.28 -32.12 13.38
CA ILE A 208 32.96 -33.26 14.26
C ILE A 208 33.41 -34.57 13.61
N SER A 209 33.12 -34.77 12.32
CA SER A 209 33.52 -35.99 11.60
C SER A 209 35.04 -36.14 11.57
N TYR A 210 35.76 -35.06 11.26
CA TYR A 210 37.23 -35.03 11.22
C TYR A 210 37.86 -35.35 12.59
N LEU A 211 37.34 -34.74 13.67
CA LEU A 211 37.83 -35.01 15.02
C LEU A 211 37.53 -36.45 15.48
N ASN A 212 36.42 -37.03 15.02
CA ASN A 212 36.06 -38.41 15.33
C ASN A 212 36.97 -39.42 14.60
N GLU A 213 37.27 -39.16 13.33
CA GLU A 213 38.24 -39.96 12.56
C GLU A 213 39.65 -39.89 13.16
N ARG A 214 40.09 -38.69 13.56
CA ARG A 214 41.41 -38.50 14.17
C ARG A 214 41.54 -39.25 15.50
N LYS A 215 40.47 -39.31 16.30
CA LYS A 215 40.45 -40.12 17.53
C LYS A 215 40.51 -41.61 17.24
N ARG A 216 39.77 -42.10 16.24
CA ARG A 216 39.84 -43.52 15.85
C ARG A 216 41.24 -43.94 15.39
N ARG A 217 42.00 -43.05 14.74
CA ARG A 217 43.39 -43.31 14.33
C ARG A 217 44.41 -43.27 15.48
N LEU A 218 44.07 -42.65 16.61
CA LEU A 218 44.93 -42.59 17.81
C LEU A 218 44.62 -43.72 18.80
N GLU A 219 43.49 -44.42 18.63
CA GLU A 219 43.06 -45.56 19.45
C GLU A 219 43.28 -46.92 18.75
N ALA A 220 43.81 -46.93 17.53
CA ALA A 220 44.26 -48.10 16.78
C ALA A 220 45.79 -48.17 16.80
#